data_AF-A0A516V802-F1
#
_entry.id   AF-A0A516V802-F1
#
_cell.length_a   1.000
_cell.length_b   1.000
_cell.length_c   1.000
_cell.angle_alpha   90.00
_cell.angle_beta   90.00
_cell.angle_gamma   90.00
#
_symmetry.space_group_name_H-M   'P 1'
#
loop_
_entity.id
_entity.type
_entity.pdbx_description
1 polymer ?
#
loop_
_entity_poly.entity_id
_entity_poly.type
_entity_poly.pdbx_seq_one_letter_code
_entity_poly.pdbx_strand_id
1 'polypeptide(L)'
;MKKRTSRWLLAIAVVLAIPLVAIAAFWFVSFGSCGSNEEAVSMARGLSQQRLTRLFDDMRAMSRSQGLAPRFLIFEDGRKVPPSIADLHPRGLTLRDGVAIIHLSGCVDDKVSLRIGPDSKGKGGISLEPAEAKDPVVLWTEK
;
A
#
# COMPACT_ATOMS: atom_id res chain seq x y z
N MET A 1 -59.04 19.39 -22.43
CA MET A 1 -57.91 18.72 -23.11
C MET A 1 -56.58 19.20 -22.51
N LYS A 2 -56.00 18.51 -21.52
CA LYS A 2 -54.74 18.95 -20.85
C LYS A 2 -54.02 17.77 -20.14
N LYS A 3 -53.69 16.67 -20.84
CA LYS A 3 -52.97 15.52 -20.21
C LYS A 3 -51.94 14.79 -21.10
N ARG A 4 -51.66 15.25 -22.33
CA ARG A 4 -50.75 14.51 -23.25
C ARG A 4 -49.29 14.97 -23.27
N THR A 5 -48.98 16.18 -22.79
CA THR A 5 -47.62 16.74 -22.88
C THR A 5 -46.69 16.34 -21.74
N SER A 6 -47.21 15.86 -20.59
CA SER A 6 -46.38 15.49 -19.45
C SER A 6 -45.64 14.15 -19.60
N ARG A 7 -46.17 13.23 -20.41
CA ARG A 7 -45.58 11.88 -20.57
C ARG A 7 -44.29 11.89 -21.41
N TRP A 8 -44.17 12.83 -22.35
CA TRP A 8 -42.99 12.97 -23.21
C TRP A 8 -41.81 13.64 -22.51
N LEU A 9 -42.08 14.60 -21.62
CA LEU A 9 -41.04 15.26 -20.82
C LEU A 9 -40.42 14.30 -19.79
N LEU A 10 -41.23 13.41 -19.20
CA LEU A 10 -40.73 12.36 -18.30
C LEU A 10 -39.84 11.33 -19.02
N ALA A 11 -40.20 10.94 -20.25
CA ALA A 11 -39.42 9.97 -21.02
C ALA A 11 -38.03 10.52 -21.41
N ILE A 12 -37.93 11.80 -21.76
CA ILE A 12 -36.66 12.46 -22.10
C ILE A 12 -35.76 12.59 -20.86
N ALA A 13 -36.34 12.91 -19.70
CA ALA A 13 -35.59 13.00 -18.44
C ALA A 13 -34.98 11.65 -18.02
N VAL A 14 -35.68 10.54 -18.24
CA VAL A 14 -35.18 9.18 -17.92
C VAL A 14 -34.03 8.76 -18.85
N VAL A 15 -34.11 9.08 -20.15
CA VAL A 15 -33.05 8.73 -21.12
C VAL A 15 -31.75 9.52 -20.87
N LEU A 16 -31.84 10.76 -20.39
CA LEU A 16 -30.66 11.57 -20.04
C LEU A 16 -30.03 11.18 -18.69
N ALA A 17 -30.78 10.55 -17.79
CA ALA A 17 -30.26 10.09 -16.51
C ALA A 17 -29.36 8.83 -16.63
N ILE A 18 -29.62 7.97 -17.61
CA ILE A 18 -28.86 6.72 -17.83
C ILE A 18 -27.36 6.96 -18.12
N PRO A 19 -26.95 7.86 -19.03
CA PRO A 19 -25.52 8.12 -19.25
C PRO A 19 -24.85 8.77 -18.03
N LEU A 20 -25.57 9.59 -17.25
CA LEU A 20 -25.04 10.17 -16.02
C LEU A 20 -24.76 9.12 -14.94
N VAL A 21 -25.66 8.13 -14.78
CA VAL A 21 -25.43 6.99 -13.87
C VAL A 21 -24.30 6.10 -14.36
N ALA A 22 -24.18 5.89 -15.68
CA ALA A 22 -23.08 5.11 -16.25
C ALA A 22 -21.72 5.80 -16.07
N ILE A 23 -21.65 7.12 -16.20
CA ILE A 23 -20.44 7.89 -15.93
C ILE A 23 -20.11 7.81 -14.43
N ALA A 24 -21.07 7.99 -13.53
CA ALA A 24 -20.84 7.85 -12.09
C ALA A 24 -20.34 6.44 -11.71
N ALA A 25 -20.93 5.39 -12.29
CA ALA A 25 -20.48 4.02 -12.09
C ALA A 25 -19.07 3.77 -12.64
N PHE A 26 -18.72 4.34 -13.79
CA PHE A 26 -17.38 4.24 -14.37
C PHE A 26 -16.31 4.90 -13.49
N TRP A 27 -16.64 6.02 -12.82
CA TRP A 27 -15.77 6.64 -11.83
C TRP A 27 -15.59 5.76 -10.58
N PHE A 28 -16.63 5.06 -10.11
CA PHE A 28 -16.51 4.14 -8.98
C PHE A 28 -15.67 2.88 -9.30
N VAL A 29 -15.72 2.37 -10.53
CA VAL A 29 -14.98 1.17 -10.94
C VAL A 29 -13.50 1.46 -11.21
N SER A 30 -13.14 2.73 -11.46
CA SER A 30 -11.76 3.12 -11.81
C SER A 30 -10.89 3.53 -10.61
N PHE A 31 -11.43 3.54 -9.40
CA PHE A 31 -10.62 3.58 -8.18
C PHE A 31 -10.05 2.17 -7.96
N GLY A 32 -8.90 1.91 -8.59
CA GLY A 32 -8.15 0.67 -8.42
C GLY A 32 -8.08 0.29 -6.95
N SER A 33 -8.52 -0.94 -6.64
CA SER A 33 -8.50 -1.50 -5.30
C SER A 33 -7.11 -1.29 -4.68
N CYS A 34 -6.97 -0.31 -3.78
CA CYS A 34 -5.70 0.00 -3.10
C CYS A 34 -5.26 -1.09 -2.10
N GLY A 35 -5.93 -2.26 -2.09
CA GLY A 35 -5.76 -3.31 -1.08
C GLY A 35 -6.41 -2.91 0.25
N SER A 36 -6.79 -3.88 1.08
CA SER A 36 -7.26 -3.58 2.44
C SER A 36 -6.07 -3.28 3.34
N ASN A 37 -6.05 -2.07 3.90
CA ASN A 37 -5.02 -1.66 4.86
C ASN A 37 -5.10 -2.47 6.16
N GLU A 38 -6.30 -2.91 6.55
CA GLU A 38 -6.53 -3.73 7.74
C GLU A 38 -5.85 -5.10 7.61
N GLU A 39 -5.93 -5.72 6.43
CA GLU A 39 -5.27 -7.01 6.17
C GLU A 39 -3.74 -6.86 6.22
N ALA A 40 -3.19 -5.83 5.59
CA ALA A 40 -1.75 -5.54 5.61
C ALA A 40 -1.24 -5.28 7.04
N VAL A 41 -1.98 -4.51 7.84
CA VAL A 41 -1.66 -4.23 9.25
C VAL A 41 -1.76 -5.51 10.09
N SER A 42 -2.80 -6.31 9.91
CA SER A 42 -2.99 -7.56 10.63
C SER A 42 -1.87 -8.56 10.34
N MET A 43 -1.55 -8.74 9.06
CA MET A 43 -0.44 -9.59 8.60
C MET A 43 0.90 -9.13 9.20
N ALA A 44 1.22 -7.84 9.12
CA ALA A 44 2.46 -7.29 9.64
C ALA A 44 2.60 -7.48 11.16
N ARG A 45 1.51 -7.30 11.91
CA ARG A 45 1.48 -7.54 13.37
C ARG A 45 1.56 -9.02 13.74
N GLY A 46 1.08 -9.90 12.86
CA GLY A 46 1.10 -11.35 13.03
C GLY A 46 2.45 -12.00 12.73
N LEU A 47 3.45 -11.25 12.23
CA LEU A 47 4.76 -11.80 11.94
C LEU A 47 5.45 -12.29 13.22
N SER A 48 5.97 -13.52 13.17
CA SER A 48 6.72 -14.08 14.29
C SER A 48 8.04 -13.32 14.51
N GLN A 49 8.54 -13.33 15.75
CA GLN A 49 9.83 -12.72 16.09
C GLN A 49 10.97 -13.30 15.23
N GLN A 50 10.95 -14.60 14.96
CA GLN A 50 11.91 -15.25 14.08
C GLN A 50 11.84 -14.71 12.64
N ARG A 51 10.63 -14.50 12.10
CA ARG A 51 10.43 -13.95 10.76
C ARG A 51 10.91 -12.50 10.68
N LEU A 52 10.63 -11.70 11.71
CA LEU A 52 11.09 -10.31 11.81
C LEU A 52 12.62 -10.21 11.88
N THR A 53 13.29 -11.06 12.65
CA THR A 53 14.76 -11.11 12.69
C THR A 53 15.34 -11.45 11.31
N ARG A 54 14.82 -12.49 10.64
CA ARG A 54 15.28 -12.83 9.28
C ARG A 54 15.03 -11.69 8.29
N LEU A 55 13.86 -11.06 8.36
CA LEU A 55 13.52 -9.92 7.50
C LEU A 55 14.52 -8.77 7.69
N PHE A 56 14.88 -8.47 8.94
CA PHE A 56 15.87 -7.45 9.26
C PHE A 56 17.23 -7.79 8.63
N ASP A 57 17.73 -9.01 8.82
CA ASP A 57 19.02 -9.45 8.30
C ASP A 57 19.06 -9.41 6.77
N ASP A 58 18.01 -9.90 6.10
CA ASP A 58 17.88 -9.91 4.65
C ASP A 58 17.89 -8.48 4.07
N MET A 59 17.13 -7.57 4.67
CA MET A 59 17.05 -6.17 4.22
C MET A 59 18.35 -5.42 4.51
N ARG A 60 19.01 -5.69 5.64
CA ARG A 60 20.32 -5.13 5.99
C ARG A 60 21.39 -5.58 5.00
N ALA A 61 21.42 -6.86 4.64
CA ALA A 61 22.33 -7.40 3.63
C ALA A 61 22.07 -6.78 2.25
N MET A 62 20.80 -6.69 1.85
CA MET A 62 20.41 -6.09 0.58
C MET A 62 20.79 -4.61 0.50
N SER A 63 20.51 -3.83 1.55
CA SER A 63 20.86 -2.40 1.64
C SER A 63 22.37 -2.18 1.52
N ARG A 64 23.19 -3.00 2.19
CA ARG A 64 24.65 -2.94 2.08
C ARG A 64 25.17 -3.28 0.68
N SER A 65 24.54 -4.24 0.01
CA SER A 65 24.99 -4.69 -1.32
C SER A 65 24.75 -3.69 -2.45
N GLN A 66 23.80 -2.75 -2.29
CA GLN A 66 23.37 -1.87 -3.37
C GLN A 66 24.08 -0.50 -3.43
N GLY A 67 25.08 -0.27 -2.58
CA GLY A 67 25.84 0.99 -2.55
C GLY A 67 25.02 2.18 -2.04
N LEU A 68 25.45 3.40 -2.38
CA LEU A 68 24.86 4.66 -1.89
C LEU A 68 23.69 5.20 -2.74
N ALA A 69 23.41 4.59 -3.90
CA ALA A 69 22.36 5.10 -4.78
C ALA A 69 20.99 4.59 -4.33
N PRO A 70 20.01 5.48 -4.05
CA PRO A 70 18.68 5.06 -3.66
C PRO A 70 18.02 4.25 -4.77
N ARG A 71 17.45 3.09 -4.42
CA ARG A 71 16.67 2.27 -5.35
C ARG A 71 15.21 2.25 -4.94
N PHE A 72 14.36 2.56 -5.92
CA PHE A 72 12.91 2.46 -5.83
C PHE A 72 12.45 1.34 -6.76
N LEU A 73 12.01 0.24 -6.17
CA LEU A 73 11.44 -0.90 -6.87
C LEU A 73 9.93 -0.86 -6.67
N ILE A 74 9.19 -0.61 -7.74
CA ILE A 74 7.74 -0.80 -7.77
C ILE A 74 7.52 -2.17 -8.39
N PHE A 75 6.73 -3.04 -7.76
CA PHE A 75 6.53 -4.41 -8.23
C PHE A 75 5.26 -4.58 -9.09
N GLU A 76 4.50 -3.50 -9.28
CA GLU A 76 3.31 -3.47 -10.13
C GLU A 76 3.60 -3.60 -11.64
N ASP A 77 4.86 -3.43 -12.04
CA ASP A 77 5.32 -3.42 -13.44
C ASP A 77 5.94 -4.76 -13.89
N GLY A 78 5.72 -5.85 -13.13
CA GLY A 78 6.27 -7.17 -13.46
C GLY A 78 7.73 -7.37 -13.05
N ARG A 79 8.34 -6.41 -12.32
CA ARG A 79 9.63 -6.64 -11.66
C ARG A 79 9.52 -7.77 -10.64
N LYS A 80 10.54 -8.64 -10.64
CA LYS A 80 10.60 -9.80 -9.74
C LYS A 80 10.78 -9.35 -8.29
N VAL A 81 9.78 -9.65 -7.46
CA VAL A 81 9.84 -9.46 -6.00
C VAL A 81 10.95 -10.36 -5.43
N PRO A 82 11.85 -9.85 -4.57
CA PRO A 82 12.85 -10.67 -3.89
C PRO A 82 12.19 -11.80 -3.08
N PRO A 83 12.70 -13.05 -3.14
CA PRO A 83 12.09 -14.17 -2.43
C PRO A 83 11.95 -13.97 -0.92
N SER A 84 12.84 -13.17 -0.31
CA SER A 84 12.84 -12.87 1.13
C SER A 84 11.68 -11.98 1.58
N ILE A 85 10.94 -11.36 0.67
CA ILE A 85 9.79 -10.51 0.99
C ILE A 85 8.54 -10.90 0.19
N ALA A 86 8.60 -11.94 -0.64
CA ALA A 86 7.50 -12.33 -1.51
C ALA A 86 6.24 -12.77 -0.75
N ASP A 87 6.41 -13.38 0.43
CA ASP A 87 5.33 -13.76 1.34
C ASP A 87 4.53 -12.56 1.87
N LEU A 88 5.15 -11.37 1.91
CA LEU A 88 4.51 -10.13 2.36
C LEU A 88 3.65 -9.47 1.26
N HIS A 89 3.66 -10.01 0.03
CA HIS A 89 2.97 -9.46 -1.14
C HIS A 89 3.23 -7.95 -1.34
N PRO A 90 4.49 -7.49 -1.37
CA PRO A 90 4.82 -6.07 -1.39
C PRO A 90 4.46 -5.42 -2.73
N ARG A 91 3.96 -4.19 -2.67
CA ARG A 91 3.76 -3.32 -3.85
C ARG A 91 5.03 -2.59 -4.27
N GLY A 92 5.96 -2.39 -3.33
CA GLY A 92 7.25 -1.80 -3.62
C GLY A 92 8.28 -1.95 -2.50
N LEU A 93 9.53 -1.69 -2.85
CA LEU A 93 10.67 -1.66 -1.95
C LEU A 93 11.51 -0.41 -2.25
N THR A 94 11.80 0.36 -1.20
CA THR A 94 12.77 1.46 -1.24
C THR A 94 13.97 1.11 -0.41
N LEU A 95 15.18 1.27 -0.95
CA LEU A 95 16.44 1.11 -0.23
C LEU A 95 17.20 2.44 -0.29
N ARG A 96 17.49 3.02 0.88
CA ARG A 96 18.20 4.29 0.98
C ARG A 96 18.88 4.43 2.35
N ASP A 97 20.16 4.83 2.35
CA ASP A 97 20.89 5.25 3.55
C ASP A 97 20.81 4.25 4.74
N GLY A 98 20.92 2.94 4.45
CA GLY A 98 20.83 1.90 5.47
C GLY A 98 19.41 1.60 5.98
N VAL A 99 18.40 2.21 5.37
CA VAL A 99 16.98 1.99 5.63
C VAL A 99 16.34 1.28 4.44
N ALA A 100 15.49 0.30 4.73
CA ALA A 100 14.59 -0.32 3.77
C ALA A 100 13.13 0.02 4.12
N ILE A 101 12.32 0.34 3.12
CA ILE A 101 10.88 0.58 3.29
C ILE A 101 10.14 -0.37 2.34
N ILE A 102 9.34 -1.26 2.90
CA ILE A 102 8.50 -2.19 2.16
C ILE A 102 7.08 -1.64 2.15
N HIS A 103 6.56 -1.29 0.97
CA HIS A 103 5.18 -0.83 0.79
C HIS A 103 4.26 -2.05 0.65
N LEU A 104 3.30 -2.20 1.56
CA LEU A 104 2.39 -3.34 1.61
C LEU A 104 1.04 -3.03 0.95
N SER A 105 0.39 -1.91 1.30
CA SER A 105 -0.93 -1.55 0.79
C SER A 105 -1.14 -0.03 0.78
N GLY A 106 -2.25 0.42 0.18
CA GLY A 106 -2.64 1.82 0.17
C GLY A 106 -2.05 2.64 -0.97
N CYS A 107 -2.59 3.84 -1.15
CA CYS A 107 -2.28 4.75 -2.24
C CYS A 107 -1.93 6.14 -1.68
N VAL A 108 -0.95 6.81 -2.27
CA VAL A 108 -0.52 8.18 -1.91
C VAL A 108 -0.19 8.35 -0.42
N ASP A 109 -1.12 8.89 0.36
CA ASP A 109 -1.11 9.22 1.79
C ASP A 109 -1.56 8.05 2.68
N ASP A 110 -2.41 7.17 2.18
CA ASP A 110 -2.99 6.06 2.95
C ASP A 110 -2.11 4.79 2.93
N LYS A 111 -0.77 4.93 2.91
CA LYS A 111 0.15 3.80 2.74
C LYS A 111 0.43 3.05 4.02
N VAL A 112 0.33 1.72 3.97
CA VAL A 112 0.86 0.84 5.01
C VAL A 112 2.25 0.37 4.60
N SER A 113 3.25 0.61 5.45
CA SER A 113 4.63 0.23 5.16
C SER A 113 5.36 -0.39 6.35
N LEU A 114 6.35 -1.23 6.07
CA LEU A 114 7.36 -1.64 7.04
C LEU A 114 8.60 -0.80 6.82
N ARG A 115 9.05 -0.10 7.86
CA ARG A 115 10.34 0.57 7.90
C ARG A 115 11.33 -0.32 8.65
N ILE A 116 12.44 -0.64 7.99
CA ILE A 116 13.51 -1.49 8.50
C ILE A 116 14.81 -0.68 8.52
N GLY A 117 15.43 -0.52 9.69
CA GLY A 117 16.63 0.29 9.83
C GLY A 117 16.85 0.75 11.27
N PRO A 118 17.75 1.71 11.51
CA PRO A 118 17.94 2.26 12.84
C PRO A 118 16.68 2.93 13.39
N ASP A 119 16.35 2.66 14.65
CA ASP A 119 15.32 3.31 15.45
C ASP A 119 15.80 4.68 15.97
N SER A 120 14.97 5.36 16.77
CA SER A 120 15.29 6.67 17.37
C SER A 120 16.48 6.64 18.34
N LYS A 121 16.91 5.45 18.77
CA LYS A 121 18.08 5.22 19.63
C LYS A 121 19.30 4.72 18.84
N GLY A 122 19.21 4.64 17.52
CA GLY A 122 20.27 4.15 16.63
C GLY A 122 20.41 2.64 16.60
N LYS A 123 19.51 1.87 17.21
CA LYS A 123 19.52 0.40 17.17
C LYS A 123 18.76 -0.11 15.96
N GLY A 124 19.16 -1.25 15.40
CA GLY A 124 18.39 -1.90 14.34
C GLY A 124 16.96 -2.20 14.78
N GLY A 125 15.98 -1.98 13.91
CA GLY A 125 14.57 -2.22 14.22
C GLY A 125 13.68 -2.37 13.00
N ILE A 126 12.45 -2.83 13.27
CA ILE A 126 11.35 -2.87 12.31
C ILE A 126 10.17 -2.16 12.95
N SER A 127 9.64 -1.14 12.27
CA SER A 127 8.40 -0.48 12.63
C SER A 127 7.37 -0.59 11.51
N LEU A 128 6.12 -0.86 11.89
CA LEU A 128 4.96 -0.72 11.03
C LEU A 128 4.52 0.74 11.04
N GLU A 129 4.44 1.34 9.86
CA GLU A 129 3.81 2.63 9.64
C GLU A 129 2.40 2.34 9.11
N PRO A 130 1.38 2.27 10.00
CA PRO A 130 -0.01 2.27 9.56
C PRO A 130 -0.27 3.63 8.88
N ALA A 131 -1.09 3.63 7.84
CA ALA A 131 -1.45 4.79 7.03
C ALA A 131 -1.65 6.13 7.78
N GLU A 132 -1.48 7.24 7.04
CA GLU A 132 -1.28 8.60 7.57
C GLU A 132 -2.14 8.96 8.82
N ALA A 133 -1.47 9.64 9.76
CA ALA A 133 -1.95 10.11 11.07
C ALA A 133 -1.97 9.10 12.24
N LYS A 134 -1.36 7.93 12.10
CA LYS A 134 -1.15 6.99 13.22
C LYS A 134 0.32 6.88 13.59
N ASP A 135 0.58 6.72 14.89
CA ASP A 135 1.93 6.50 15.39
C ASP A 135 2.52 5.17 14.85
N PRO A 136 3.80 5.15 14.46
CA PRO A 136 4.48 3.92 14.09
C PRO A 136 4.44 2.90 15.24
N VAL A 137 4.21 1.64 14.89
CA VAL A 137 4.21 0.53 15.85
C VAL A 137 5.52 -0.24 15.73
N VAL A 138 6.31 -0.26 16.79
CA VAL A 138 7.55 -1.05 16.83
C VAL A 138 7.20 -2.54 16.86
N LEU A 139 7.66 -3.30 15.87
CA LEU A 139 7.45 -4.74 15.76
C LEU A 139 8.65 -5.55 16.29
N TRP A 140 9.86 -5.00 16.12
CA TRP A 140 11.10 -5.67 16.52
C TRP A 140 12.22 -4.66 16.76
N THR A 141 13.13 -4.97 17.68
CA THR A 141 14.34 -4.19 17.98
C THR A 141 15.52 -5.12 18.24
N GLU A 142 16.67 -4.78 17.67
CA GLU A 142 17.97 -5.43 17.90
C GLU A 142 18.36 -5.22 19.37
N LYS A 143 18.69 -6.31 20.07
CA LYS A 143 19.02 -6.26 21.50
C LYS A 143 20.37 -5.60 21.72
#